data_AF-A0A7Y0KJ24-F1
#
_entry.id   AF-A0A7Y0KJ24-F1
#
_cell.length_a   1.000
_cell.length_b   1.000
_cell.length_c   1.000
_cell.angle_alpha   90.00
_cell.angle_beta   90.00
_cell.angle_gamma   90.00
#
_symmetry.space_group_name_H-M   'P 1'
#
loop_
_entity.id
_entity.type
_entity.pdbx_description
1 polymer ?
#
loop_
_entity_poly.entity_id
_entity_poly.type
_entity_poly.pdbx_seq_one_letter_code
_entity_poly.pdbx_strand_id
1 'polypeptide(L)' 'MQRLFDLRYVIGVLLGIYGIVLVVRGALDGPQQLAQAAGTAINLWTGIGLLVVAVVFLAWARLRPLGIDTTEEE' A
#
# COMPACT_ATOMS: atom_id res chain seq x y z
N MET A 1 20.30 3.07 -3.97
CA MET A 1 19.38 4.13 -4.46
C MET A 1 18.38 3.68 -5.54
N GLN A 2 18.67 2.66 -6.37
CA GLN A 2 17.82 2.28 -7.52
C GLN A 2 16.36 1.90 -7.19
N ARG A 3 16.09 1.32 -6.02
CA ARG A 3 14.70 0.97 -5.61
C ARG A 3 13.84 2.17 -5.20
N LEU A 4 14.45 3.28 -4.78
CA LEU A 4 13.72 4.50 -4.42
C LEU A 4 13.22 5.26 -5.66
N PHE A 5 13.83 5.01 -6.82
CA PHE A 5 13.38 5.57 -8.10
C PHE A 5 12.38 4.68 -8.85
N ASP A 6 12.03 3.51 -8.30
CA ASP A 6 10.95 2.69 -8.84
C ASP A 6 9.61 3.12 -8.24
N LEU A 7 8.77 3.72 -9.08
CA LEU A 7 7.44 4.19 -8.68
C LEU A 7 6.60 3.08 -8.05
N ARG A 8 6.73 1.82 -8.48
CA ARG A 8 5.96 0.70 -7.93
C ARG A 8 6.38 0.39 -6.50
N TYR A 9 7.67 0.54 -6.20
CA TYR A 9 8.18 0.35 -4.85
C TYR A 9 7.68 1.48 -3.92
N VAL A 10 7.76 2.74 -4.37
CA VAL A 10 7.27 3.90 -3.60
C VAL A 10 5.78 3.77 -3.32
N ILE A 11 4.96 3.52 -4.35
CA ILE A 11 3.52 3.31 -4.20
C ILE A 11 3.22 2.14 -3.25
N GLY A 12 3.89 1.00 -3.45
CA GLY A 12 3.70 -0.19 -2.62
C GLY A 12 3.99 0.06 -1.14
N VAL A 13 5.09 0.75 -0.82
CA VAL A 13 5.44 1.09 0.57
C VAL A 13 4.45 2.09 1.16
N LEU A 14 4.06 3.14 0.43
CA LEU A 14 3.12 4.15 0.90
C LEU A 14 1.74 3.54 1.20
N LEU A 15 1.20 2.75 0.27
CA LEU A 15 -0.05 2.03 0.46
C LEU A 15 0.05 1.04 1.63
N GLY A 16 1.19 0.37 1.77
CA GLY A 16 1.45 -0.55 2.88
C GLY A 16 1.39 0.14 4.24
N ILE A 17 2.11 1.25 4.41
CA ILE A 17 2.13 2.03 5.66
C ILE A 17 0.71 2.52 6.00
N TYR A 18 0.02 3.13 5.03
CA TYR A 18 -1.32 3.64 5.26
C TYR A 18 -2.34 2.51 5.52
N GLY A 19 -2.21 1.39 4.83
CA GLY A 19 -3.01 0.18 5.07
C GLY A 19 -2.86 -0.35 6.49
N ILE A 20 -1.62 -0.40 7.02
CA ILE A 20 -1.36 -0.80 8.42
C ILE A 20 -2.08 0.15 9.38
N VAL A 21 -1.98 1.46 9.16
CA VAL A 21 -2.67 2.46 9.99
C VAL A 21 -4.18 2.23 10.00
N LEU A 22 -4.79 1.98 8.84
CA LEU A 22 -6.22 1.72 8.75
C LEU A 22 -6.65 0.39 9.38
N VAL A 23 -5.84 -0.67 9.28
CA VAL A 23 -6.11 -1.94 9.97
C VAL A 23 -6.06 -1.76 11.48
N VAL A 24 -5.05 -1.07 12.00
CA VAL A 24 -4.92 -0.80 13.44
C VAL A 24 -6.09 0.06 13.92
N ARG A 25 -6.41 1.14 13.20
CA ARG A 25 -7.57 1.97 13.52
C ARG A 25 -8.86 1.15 13.49
N GLY A 26 -9.08 0.39 12.43
CA GLY A 26 -10.29 -0.40 12.24
C GLY A 26 -10.46 -1.51 13.27
N ALA A 27 -9.37 -2.12 13.73
CA ALA A 27 -9.39 -3.10 14.81
C ALA A 27 -9.74 -2.46 16.18
N LEU A 28 -9.54 -1.16 16.31
CA LEU A 28 -9.86 -0.37 17.50
C LEU A 28 -11.14 0.47 17.34
N ASP A 29 -11.88 0.30 16.23
CA ASP A 29 -13.11 1.07 15.97
C ASP A 29 -14.16 0.75 17.04
N GLY A 30 -14.72 1.80 17.66
CA GLY A 30 -15.80 1.70 18.62
C GLY A 30 -17.19 1.72 17.99
N PRO A 31 -18.26 1.60 18.81
CA PRO A 31 -19.64 1.55 18.35
C PRO A 31 -20.05 2.78 17.53
N GLN A 32 -19.55 3.97 17.87
CA GLN A 32 -19.86 5.19 17.12
C GLN A 32 -19.23 5.22 15.72
N GLN A 33 -18.07 4.58 15.53
CA GLN A 33 -17.41 4.53 14.22
C GLN A 33 -18.13 3.52 13.31
N LEU A 34 -18.51 2.37 13.86
CA LEU A 34 -19.33 1.38 13.15
C LEU A 34 -20.68 1.97 12.74
N ALA A 35 -21.35 2.72 13.62
CA ALA A 35 -22.63 3.35 13.30
C ALA A 35 -22.54 4.34 12.13
N GLN A 36 -21.44 5.10 12.03
CA GLN A 36 -21.20 6.02 10.90
C GLN A 36 -21.03 5.30 9.57
N ALA A 37 -20.58 4.05 9.61
CA ALA A 37 -20.35 3.20 8.44
C ALA A 37 -21.41 2.09 8.31
N ALA A 38 -22.66 2.36 8.74
CA ALA A 38 -23.78 1.42 8.64
C ALA A 38 -23.50 0.02 9.26
N GLY A 39 -22.77 0.00 10.37
CA GLY A 39 -22.36 -1.23 11.08
C GLY A 39 -21.16 -1.94 10.48
N THR A 40 -20.53 -1.38 9.44
CA THR A 40 -19.38 -2.01 8.76
C THR A 40 -18.06 -1.46 9.30
N ALA A 41 -17.09 -2.34 9.57
CA ALA A 41 -15.73 -1.95 9.92
C ALA A 41 -14.96 -1.41 8.69
N ILE A 42 -15.37 -0.24 8.19
CA ILE A 42 -14.89 0.31 6.91
C ILE A 42 -13.39 0.55 6.93
N ASN A 43 -12.83 1.07 8.03
CA ASN A 43 -11.38 1.28 8.17
C ASN A 43 -10.63 -0.05 8.05
N LEU A 44 -11.14 -1.12 8.66
CA LEU A 44 -10.52 -2.43 8.63
C LEU A 44 -10.52 -3.02 7.21
N TRP A 45 -11.68 -3.04 6.55
CA TRP A 45 -11.80 -3.56 5.19
C TRP A 45 -11.00 -2.76 4.17
N THR A 46 -11.03 -1.43 4.25
CA THR A 46 -10.20 -0.58 3.40
C THR A 46 -8.71 -0.80 3.67
N GLY A 47 -8.31 -0.91 4.94
CA GLY A 47 -6.93 -1.22 5.31
C GLY A 47 -6.45 -2.55 4.75
N ILE A 48 -7.24 -3.62 4.88
CA ILE A 48 -6.94 -4.93 4.29
C ILE A 48 -6.80 -4.83 2.77
N GLY A 49 -7.72 -4.14 2.10
CA GLY A 49 -7.65 -3.92 0.65
C GLY A 49 -6.35 -3.22 0.24
N LEU A 50 -5.95 -2.16 0.96
CA LEU A 50 -4.69 -1.46 0.71
C LEU A 50 -3.47 -2.36 0.91
N LEU A 51 -3.46 -3.21 1.94
CA LEU A 51 -2.37 -4.16 2.18
C LEU A 51 -2.24 -5.18 1.04
N VAL A 52 -3.36 -5.69 0.53
CA VAL A 52 -3.34 -6.60 -0.62
C VAL A 52 -2.72 -5.91 -1.85
N VAL A 53 -3.15 -4.68 -2.15
CA VAL A 53 -2.60 -3.91 -3.29
C VAL A 53 -1.11 -3.61 -3.07
N ALA A 54 -0.71 -3.22 -1.86
CA ALA A 54 0.68 -2.99 -1.50
C ALA A 54 1.55 -4.23 -1.75
N VAL A 55 1.11 -5.41 -1.30
CA VAL A 55 1.81 -6.68 -1.53
C VAL A 55 1.93 -6.97 -3.02
N VAL A 56 0.88 -6.77 -3.81
CA VAL A 56 0.92 -6.94 -5.27
C VAL A 56 1.96 -6.02 -5.91
N PHE A 57 1.98 -4.73 -5.54
CA PHE A 57 2.94 -3.76 -6.08
C PHE A 57 4.39 -4.11 -5.71
N LEU A 58 4.63 -4.47 -4.46
CA LEU A 58 5.97 -4.85 -3.98
C LEU A 58 6.44 -6.15 -4.63
N ALA A 59 5.56 -7.14 -4.78
CA ALA A 59 5.85 -8.38 -5.50
C ALA A 59 6.18 -8.10 -6.97
N TRP A 60 5.40 -7.25 -7.65
CA TRP A 60 5.64 -6.88 -9.04
C TRP A 60 6.95 -6.13 -9.23
N ALA A 61 7.26 -5.16 -8.36
CA ALA A 61 8.54 -4.44 -8.37
C ALA A 61 9.71 -5.42 -8.16
N ARG A 62 9.53 -6.42 -7.30
CA ARG A 62 10.55 -7.44 -7.01
C ARG A 62 10.75 -8.44 -8.15
N LEU A 63 9.68 -8.80 -8.87
CA LEU A 63 9.70 -9.76 -9.98
C LEU A 63 10.16 -9.15 -11.30
N ARG A 64 9.88 -7.86 -11.53
CA ARG A 64 10.23 -7.16 -12.78
C ARG A 64 11.04 -5.90 -12.50
N PRO A 65 12.32 -6.00 -12.08
CA PRO A 65 13.17 -4.84 -11.83
C PRO A 65 13.36 -4.01 -13.11
N LEU A 66 13.32 -2.67 -12.98
CA LEU A 66 13.64 -1.77 -14.10
C LEU A 66 15.17 -1.68 -14.23
N GLY A 67 15.69 -2.05 -15.40
CA GLY A 67 17.07 -1.74 -15.78
C GLY A 67 17.15 -0.27 -16.20
N ILE A 68 18.24 0.40 -15.85
CA ILE A 68 18.53 1.75 -16.35
C ILE A 68 19.25 1.56 -17.69
N ASP A 69 18.66 2.03 -18.79
CA ASP A 69 19.39 2.19 -20.05
C ASP A 69 20.37 3.35 -19.87
N THR A 70 21.63 3.03 -19.64
CA THR A 70 22.74 3.98 -19.75
C THR A 70 23.12 4.09 -21.23
N THR A 71 22.22 4.62 -22.05
CA THR A 71 22.64 5.11 -23.36
C THR A 71 23.23 6.49 -23.11
N GLU A 72 24.53 6.52 -22.78
CA GLU A 72 25.34 7.72 -22.94
C GLU A 72 25.39 7.99 -24.45
N GLU A 73 24.61 8.95 -24.93
CA GLU A 73 24.79 9.50 -26.27
C GLU A 73 26.08 10.37 -26.22
N GLU A 74 27.14 9.88 -26.88
CA GLU A 74 28.38 10.62 -27.17
C GLU A 74 28.12 11.88 -28.03
#